data_AF-A0A6J4SEZ2-F1
#
_entry.id   AF-A0A6J4SEZ2-F1
#
_cell.length_a   1.000
_cell.length_b   1.000
_cell.length_c   1.000
_cell.angle_alpha   90.00
_cell.angle_beta   90.00
_cell.angle_gamma   90.00
#
_symmetry.space_group_name_H-M   'P 1'
#
loop_
_entity.id
_entity.type
_entity.pdbx_description
1 polymer ?
#
loop_
_entity_poly.entity_id
_entity_poly.type
_entity_poly.pdbx_seq_one_letter_code
_entity_poly.pdbx_strand_id
1 'polypeptide(L)' 'MAKTKMKSYSLAEIKDKYIGKEGTKEREQYEYELRMDVLGHMIKKARQERNLTQ' A
#
# COMPACT_ATOMS: atom_id res chain seq x y z
N MET A 1 -3.45 10.29 37.11
CA MET A 1 -2.58 9.75 36.05
C MET A 1 -2.98 10.41 34.73
N ALA A 2 -2.17 11.33 34.20
CA ALA A 2 -2.47 12.01 32.94
C ALA A 2 -2.50 10.99 31.79
N LYS A 3 -3.63 10.85 31.10
CA LYS A 3 -3.74 10.02 29.88
C LYS A 3 -2.80 10.60 28.82
N THR A 4 -1.68 9.93 28.58
CA THR A 4 -0.81 10.20 27.43
C THR A 4 -1.66 10.05 26.17
N LYS A 5 -1.91 11.14 25.43
CA LYS A 5 -2.59 11.07 24.14
C LYS A 5 -1.78 10.17 23.21
N MET A 6 -2.36 9.05 22.78
CA MET A 6 -1.80 8.29 21.67
C MET A 6 -1.79 9.19 20.43
N LYS A 7 -0.63 9.33 19.80
CA LYS A 7 -0.50 10.03 18.53
C LYS A 7 -0.96 9.09 17.42
N SER A 8 -2.15 9.33 16.88
CA SER A 8 -2.63 8.65 15.68
C SER A 8 -2.18 9.44 14.45
N TYR A 9 -1.68 8.74 13.45
CA TYR A 9 -1.36 9.31 12.15
C TYR A 9 -2.22 8.62 11.09
N SER A 10 -2.65 9.39 10.09
CA SER A 10 -3.27 8.81 8.92
C SER A 10 -2.22 8.11 8.06
N LEU A 11 -2.66 7.13 7.27
CA LEU A 11 -1.78 6.46 6.31
C LEU A 11 -1.18 7.47 5.33
N ALA A 12 -1.95 8.47 4.91
CA ALA A 12 -1.49 9.53 4.02
C ALA A 12 -0.35 10.36 4.65
N GLU A 13 -0.47 10.74 5.93
CA GLU A 13 0.56 11.51 6.64
C GLU A 13 1.88 10.73 6.74
N ILE A 14 1.81 9.42 6.98
CA ILE A 14 2.99 8.57 7.03
C ILE A 14 3.59 8.41 5.63
N LYS A 15 2.76 8.23 4.60
CA LYS A 15 3.24 8.17 3.20
C LYS A 15 3.94 9.47 2.79
N ASP A 16 3.35 10.62 3.12
CA ASP A 16 3.97 11.92 2.86
C ASP A 16 5.31 12.06 3.57
N LYS A 17 5.42 11.57 4.81
CA LYS A 17 6.63 11.66 5.63
C LYS A 17 7.78 10.77 5.13
N TYR A 18 7.48 9.58 4.62
CA TYR A 18 8.50 8.57 4.30
C TYR A 18 8.73 8.35 2.80
N ILE A 19 7.70 8.53 1.98
CA ILE A 19 7.73 8.31 0.53
C ILE A 19 7.70 9.65 -0.23
N GLY A 20 7.23 10.71 0.43
CA GLY A 20 7.11 12.04 -0.14
C GLY A 20 5.68 12.39 -0.54
N LYS A 21 5.49 13.64 -0.98
CA LYS A 21 4.17 14.16 -1.34
C LYS A 21 3.62 13.47 -2.59
N GLU A 22 2.30 13.46 -2.68
CA GLU A 22 1.60 12.97 -3.87
C GLU A 22 2.00 13.80 -5.11
N GLY A 23 2.22 13.12 -6.24
CA GLY A 23 2.71 13.74 -7.48
C GLY A 23 4.23 13.85 -7.62
N THR A 24 5.02 13.36 -6.66
CA THR A 24 6.47 13.17 -6.90
C THR A 24 6.71 11.88 -7.68
N LYS A 25 7.69 11.92 -8.60
CA LYS A 25 8.06 10.73 -9.39
C LYS A 25 8.43 9.52 -8.52
N GLU A 26 9.11 9.76 -7.39
CA GLU A 26 9.51 8.71 -6.45
C GLU A 26 8.30 8.02 -5.82
N ARG A 27 7.30 8.79 -5.39
CA ARG A 27 6.06 8.23 -4.83
C ARG A 27 5.23 7.53 -5.88
N GLU A 28 5.11 8.11 -7.07
CA GLU A 28 4.36 7.51 -8.17
C GLU A 28 4.95 6.15 -8.57
N GLN A 29 6.27 6.07 -8.68
CA GLN A 29 6.98 4.82 -8.99
C GLN A 29 6.77 3.78 -7.88
N TYR A 30 6.94 4.17 -6.62
CA TYR A 30 6.69 3.28 -5.47
C TYR A 30 5.25 2.75 -5.47
N GLU A 31 4.26 3.62 -5.65
CA GLU A 31 2.86 3.21 -5.66
C GLU A 31 2.49 2.39 -6.90
N TYR A 32 3.18 2.58 -8.02
CA TYR A 32 3.02 1.77 -9.21
C TYR A 32 3.53 0.34 -8.99
N GLU A 33 4.75 0.18 -8.48
CA GLU A 33 5.33 -1.13 -8.16
C GLU A 33 4.46 -1.90 -7.15
N LEU A 34 4.05 -1.22 -6.07
CA LEU A 34 3.18 -1.81 -5.06
C LEU A 34 1.83 -2.28 -5.67
N ARG A 35 1.26 -1.50 -6.59
CA ARG A 35 0.02 -1.88 -7.28
C ARG A 35 0.22 -3.11 -8.16
N MET A 36 1.36 -3.24 -8.84
CA MET A 36 1.66 -4.42 -9.65
C MET A 36 1.81 -5.68 -8.82
N ASP A 37 2.47 -5.60 -7.67
CA ASP A 37 2.61 -6.74 -6.75
C ASP A 37 1.25 -7.20 -6.21
N VAL A 38 0.43 -6.25 -5.75
CA VAL A 38 -0.93 -6.55 -5.24
C VAL A 38 -1.79 -7.14 -6.35
N LEU A 39 -1.71 -6.62 -7.58
CA LEU A 39 -2.42 -7.15 -8.73
C LEU A 39 -2.00 -8.60 -9.03
N GLY A 40 -0.71 -8.89 -9.05
CA GLY A 40 -0.20 -10.25 -9.25
C GLY A 40 -0.72 -11.23 -8.20
N HIS A 41 -0.76 -10.80 -6.93
CA HIS A 41 -1.34 -11.59 -5.85
C HIS A 41 -2.84 -11.83 -6.04
N MET A 42 -3.60 -10.80 -6.42
CA MET A 42 -5.04 -10.92 -6.68
C MET A 42 -5.34 -11.84 -7.85
N ILE A 43 -4.57 -11.76 -8.94
CA ILE A 43 -4.70 -12.67 -10.09
C ILE A 43 -4.43 -14.10 -9.65
N LYS A 44 -3.36 -14.35 -8.90
CA LYS A 44 -3.03 -15.68 -8.38
C LYS A 44 -4.16 -16.23 -7.51
N LYS A 45 -4.70 -15.41 -6.61
CA LYS A 45 -5.82 -15.78 -5.75
C LYS A 45 -7.07 -16.11 -6.56
N ALA A 46 -7.44 -15.27 -7.53
CA ALA A 46 -8.59 -15.50 -8.40
C ALA A 46 -8.44 -16.77 -9.24
N ARG A 47 -7.23 -17.10 -9.70
CA ARG A 47 -6.94 -18.35 -10.40
C ARG A 47 -7.16 -19.58 -9.51
N GLN A 48 -6.69 -19.51 -8.26
CA GLN A 48 -6.89 -20.59 -7.27
C GLN A 48 -8.36 -20.78 -6.94
N GLU A 49 -9.11 -19.71 -6.70
CA GLU A 49 -10.56 -19.76 -6.42
C GLU A 49 -11.36 -20.36 -7.57
N ARG A 50 -10.90 -20.17 -8.82
CA ARG A 50 -11.55 -20.72 -10.02
C ARG A 50 -11.04 -22.11 -10.42
N ASN A 51 -10.21 -22.75 -9.60
CA ASN A 51 -9.56 -24.03 -9.90
C ASN A 51 -8.86 -24.05 -11.27
N LEU A 52 -8.36 -22.90 -11.74
CA LEU A 52 -7.61 -22.82 -12.99
C LEU A 52 -6.21 -23.38 -12.75
N THR A 53 -5.95 -24.59 -13.25
CA THR A 53 -4.60 -25.16 -13.26
C THR A 53 -3.65 -24.29 -14.10
N GLN A 54 -2.34 -24.43 -13.83
CA GLN A 54 -1.22 -23.69 -14.45
C GLN A 54 -1.44 -23.19 -15.88
#